data_AF-A0A7S3WJ43-F1
#
_entry.id   AF-A0A7S3WJ43-F1
#
_cell.length_a   1.000
_cell.length_b   1.000
_cell.length_c   1.000
_cell.angle_alpha   90.00
_cell.angle_beta   90.00
_cell.angle_gamma   90.00
#
_symmetry.space_group_name_H-M   'P 1'
#
loop_
_entity.id
_entity.type
_entity.pdbx_description
1 polymer ?
#
loop_
_entity_poly.entity_id
_entity_poly.type
_entity_poly.pdbx_seq_one_letter_code
_entity_poly.pdbx_strand_id
1 'polypeptide(L)'
;MPKPRRGAALAPEGVEVVPHPLRVRPMGSLLFADDRRSLREEPGALGALALLPDEVLMQILSSGGARELACCACTSRAMRVLALSEDLWKACCLEEEMAPGEWLRYDPGGWRCTYRRRRGLPAAPAASLGATHYYYSDVLYAPWHCGTAAIPPRWSRFENVPRVAASGLSVEEFAARFEAPGQPVILTGLASGWPAAAKWTEAALRDRFGERCGFHVGGHTMSLPAFFDYCASNADEQPLYLFDKRFAETSAGGGGAEPGLAADYAVPAYFSADRDLFAKLPGGCRPDHRWLIAGGTRSGSAWHVDPNATSAWNACVRGRKKWVLTPPGQPPAGVTPSADGASL
;
A
#
# COMPACT_ATOMS: atom_id res chain seq x y z
N MET A 1 -18.64 45.03 15.94
CA MET A 1 -18.43 43.89 15.02
C MET A 1 -17.12 43.19 15.42
N PRO A 2 -17.12 41.88 15.72
CA PRO A 2 -15.89 41.17 16.05
C PRO A 2 -15.06 40.94 14.78
N LYS A 3 -13.75 41.19 14.85
CA LYS A 3 -12.79 40.90 13.78
C LYS A 3 -12.66 39.39 13.57
N PRO A 4 -12.50 38.90 12.33
CA PRO A 4 -12.37 37.47 12.07
C PRO A 4 -11.01 36.97 12.57
N ARG A 5 -11.01 35.85 13.28
CA ARG A 5 -9.81 35.09 13.65
C ARG A 5 -9.14 34.59 12.37
N ARG A 6 -7.96 35.11 12.03
CA ARG A 6 -7.08 34.52 11.01
C ARG A 6 -6.37 33.32 11.64
N GLY A 7 -6.74 32.13 11.23
CA GLY A 7 -6.23 30.88 11.79
C GLY A 7 -6.74 29.66 11.03
N ALA A 8 -6.67 29.71 9.70
CA ALA A 8 -6.74 28.53 8.85
C ALA A 8 -5.90 28.86 7.62
N ALA A 9 -4.83 28.09 7.40
CA ALA A 9 -4.24 28.04 6.07
C ALA A 9 -5.36 27.59 5.13
N LEU A 10 -5.63 28.40 4.10
CA LEU A 10 -6.59 28.03 3.06
C LEU A 10 -5.98 26.86 2.28
N ALA A 11 -6.28 25.64 2.71
CA ALA A 11 -6.32 24.53 1.77
C ALA A 11 -7.28 24.94 0.63
N PRO A 12 -6.98 24.59 -0.64
CA PRO A 12 -7.96 24.76 -1.71
C PRO A 12 -9.28 24.14 -1.23
N GLU A 13 -10.38 24.89 -1.39
CA GLU A 13 -11.68 24.61 -0.75
C GLU A 13 -12.00 23.11 -0.69
N GLY A 14 -12.17 22.60 0.53
CA GLY A 14 -12.70 21.25 0.77
C GLY A 14 -11.69 20.11 0.97
N VAL A 15 -10.38 20.37 1.07
CA VAL A 15 -9.41 19.32 1.47
C VAL A 15 -9.27 19.28 2.98
N GLU A 16 -9.89 18.29 3.62
CA GLU A 16 -9.71 18.00 5.04
C GLU A 16 -8.29 17.47 5.29
N VAL A 17 -7.51 18.18 6.12
CA VAL A 17 -6.16 17.76 6.51
C VAL A 17 -6.23 17.00 7.82
N VAL A 18 -5.88 15.71 7.77
CA VAL A 18 -5.84 14.87 8.97
C VAL A 18 -4.63 15.25 9.83
N PRO A 19 -4.81 15.68 11.09
CA PRO A 19 -3.69 16.06 11.95
C PRO A 19 -2.78 14.87 12.25
N HIS A 20 -1.46 15.08 12.21
CA HIS A 20 -0.50 14.06 12.61
C HIS A 20 -0.63 13.76 14.11
N PRO A 21 -0.69 12.48 14.53
CA PRO A 21 -0.92 12.09 15.93
C PRO A 21 0.17 12.63 16.89
N LEU A 22 1.41 12.69 16.40
CA LEU A 22 2.56 13.24 17.14
C LEU A 22 2.82 14.74 16.87
N ARG A 23 1.80 15.53 16.51
CA ARG A 23 1.92 16.98 16.30
C ARG A 23 3.07 17.35 15.35
N VAL A 24 3.19 16.62 14.24
CA VAL A 24 4.14 16.93 13.15
C VAL A 24 3.46 17.84 12.12
N ARG A 25 4.20 18.81 11.59
CA ARG A 25 3.78 19.70 10.50
C ARG A 25 4.89 19.82 9.45
N PRO A 26 4.57 20.19 8.20
CA PRO A 26 5.61 20.43 7.18
C PRO A 26 6.45 21.63 7.56
N MET A 27 7.73 21.63 7.16
CA MET A 27 8.73 22.61 7.60
C MET A 27 8.30 24.05 7.31
N GLY A 28 7.72 24.28 6.13
CA GLY A 28 7.23 25.61 5.73
C GLY A 28 6.16 26.19 6.66
N SER A 29 5.44 25.38 7.43
CA SER A 29 4.45 25.86 8.41
C SER A 29 5.08 26.63 9.57
N LEU A 30 6.37 26.42 9.87
CA LEU A 30 7.09 27.12 10.92
C LEU A 30 7.14 28.64 10.68
N LEU A 31 7.17 29.05 9.42
CA LEU A 31 7.17 30.47 9.02
C LEU A 31 5.89 31.22 9.44
N PHE A 32 4.80 30.49 9.64
CA PHE A 32 3.48 31.03 9.98
C PHE A 32 3.06 30.72 11.42
N ALA A 33 3.91 30.06 12.21
CA ALA A 33 3.63 29.78 13.61
C ALA A 33 3.79 31.06 14.46
N ASP A 34 2.84 31.31 15.36
CA ASP A 34 2.77 32.56 16.15
C ASP A 34 4.05 32.85 16.94
N ASP A 35 4.70 31.81 17.47
CA ASP A 35 5.95 31.89 18.23
C ASP A 35 7.19 31.46 17.45
N ARG A 36 7.01 30.92 16.24
CA ARG A 36 8.06 30.33 15.39
C ARG A 36 8.95 29.33 16.14
N ARG A 37 8.38 28.59 17.10
CA ARG A 37 9.11 27.58 17.89
C ARG A 37 8.79 26.17 17.42
N SER A 38 9.84 25.35 17.33
CA SER A 38 9.74 23.92 17.05
C SER A 38 10.09 23.10 18.28
N LEU A 39 9.41 21.96 18.49
CA LEU A 39 9.83 20.95 19.47
C LEU A 39 11.27 20.50 19.25
N ARG A 40 11.73 20.49 17.99
CA ARG A 40 13.09 20.14 17.61
C ARG A 40 14.15 21.07 18.22
N GLU A 41 13.78 22.33 18.46
CA GLU A 41 14.69 23.41 18.87
C GLU A 41 14.59 23.74 20.37
N GLU A 42 13.72 23.04 21.12
CA GLU A 42 13.62 23.26 22.57
C GLU A 42 14.95 22.92 23.27
N PRO A 43 15.32 23.64 24.35
CA PRO A 43 16.49 23.29 25.14
C PRO A 43 16.45 21.82 25.61
N GLY A 44 17.48 21.05 25.27
CA GLY A 44 17.53 19.62 25.58
C GLY A 44 16.67 18.71 24.69
N ALA A 45 16.12 19.23 23.58
CA ALA A 45 15.33 18.45 22.64
C ALA A 45 16.13 17.31 22.01
N LEU A 46 17.18 17.60 21.26
CA LEU A 46 18.02 16.58 20.62
C LEU A 46 19.49 16.62 21.11
N GLY A 47 19.84 17.59 21.96
CA GLY A 47 21.22 17.78 22.41
C GLY A 47 22.18 17.92 21.24
N ALA A 48 23.28 17.17 21.25
CA ALA A 48 24.28 17.18 20.16
C ALA A 48 23.72 16.68 18.81
N LEU A 49 22.66 15.85 18.82
CA LEU A 49 22.02 15.34 17.61
C LEU A 49 21.23 16.42 16.85
N ALA A 50 20.99 17.59 17.46
CA ALA A 50 20.31 18.71 16.80
C ALA A 50 21.06 19.21 15.55
N LEU A 51 22.36 18.94 15.45
CA LEU A 51 23.20 19.28 14.29
C LEU A 51 22.90 18.43 13.05
N LEU A 52 22.27 17.25 13.22
CA LEU A 52 21.97 16.34 12.13
C LEU A 52 20.57 16.61 11.57
N PRO A 53 20.38 16.63 10.24
CA PRO A 53 19.06 16.79 9.64
C PRO A 53 18.17 15.56 9.93
N ASP A 54 16.85 15.71 9.83
CA ASP A 54 15.89 14.65 10.18
C ASP A 54 16.08 13.39 9.33
N GLU A 55 16.46 13.53 8.06
CA GLU A 55 16.76 12.43 7.14
C GLU A 55 17.86 11.52 7.72
N VAL A 56 18.95 12.13 8.20
CA VAL A 56 20.08 11.40 8.78
C VAL A 56 19.69 10.79 10.12
N LEU A 57 18.91 11.49 10.94
CA LEU A 57 18.41 10.95 12.20
C LEU A 57 17.51 9.73 11.97
N MET A 58 16.60 9.80 10.99
CA MET A 58 15.73 8.69 10.63
C MET A 58 16.51 7.51 10.09
N GLN A 59 17.56 7.74 9.28
CA GLN A 59 18.46 6.69 8.81
C GLN A 59 19.25 6.01 9.95
N ILE A 60 19.69 6.79 10.94
CA ILE A 60 20.34 6.22 12.14
C ILE A 60 19.32 5.38 12.92
N LEU A 61 18.12 5.90 13.17
CA LEU A 61 17.08 5.19 13.92
C LEU A 61 16.62 3.91 13.21
N SER A 62 16.56 3.90 11.87
CA SER A 62 16.20 2.71 11.10
C SER A 62 17.23 1.59 11.17
N SER A 63 18.45 1.85 11.66
CA SER A 63 19.44 0.80 11.92
C SER A 63 19.30 0.15 13.31
N GLY A 64 18.47 0.73 14.18
CA GLY A 64 18.20 0.22 15.52
C GLY A 64 16.99 -0.72 15.55
N GLY A 65 16.93 -1.60 16.57
CA GLY A 65 15.78 -2.45 16.80
C GLY A 65 14.72 -1.78 17.69
N ALA A 66 13.62 -2.49 17.93
CA ALA A 66 12.50 -2.01 18.73
C ALA A 66 12.91 -1.58 20.16
N ARG A 67 13.95 -2.20 20.74
CA ARG A 67 14.49 -1.83 22.05
C ARG A 67 15.16 -0.46 22.01
N GLU A 68 16.05 -0.25 21.05
CA GLU A 68 16.78 1.00 20.86
C GLU A 68 15.80 2.14 20.58
N LEU A 69 14.81 1.92 19.69
CA LEU A 69 13.75 2.88 19.42
C LEU A 69 12.95 3.24 20.69
N ALA A 70 12.58 2.26 21.49
CA ALA A 70 11.88 2.49 22.76
C ALA A 70 12.72 3.31 23.75
N CYS A 71 14.03 3.02 23.85
CA CYS A 71 14.96 3.80 24.66
C CYS A 71 15.07 5.25 24.15
N CYS A 72 15.26 5.45 22.84
CA CYS A 72 15.30 6.76 22.22
C CYS A 72 14.03 7.57 22.51
N ALA A 73 12.85 6.95 22.39
CA ALA A 73 11.56 7.59 22.64
C ALA A 73 11.35 8.08 24.10
N CYS A 74 12.20 7.64 25.04
CA CYS A 74 12.18 8.07 26.44
C CYS A 74 13.11 9.26 26.73
N THR A 75 13.98 9.66 25.80
CA THR A 75 15.03 10.67 26.06
C THR A 75 14.51 12.10 26.04
N SER A 76 13.62 12.44 25.12
CA SER A 76 13.01 13.77 25.00
C SER A 76 11.72 13.71 24.20
N ARG A 77 10.94 14.81 24.18
CA ARG A 77 9.75 14.92 23.33
C ARG A 77 10.10 14.90 21.84
N ALA A 78 11.16 15.60 21.43
CA ALA A 78 11.62 15.64 20.05
C ALA A 78 12.08 14.26 19.56
N MET A 79 12.92 13.58 20.34
CA MET A 79 13.36 12.23 20.01
C MET A 79 12.20 11.22 20.01
N ARG A 80 11.21 11.42 20.89
CA ARG A 80 9.97 10.65 20.86
C ARG A 80 9.20 10.80 19.55
N VAL A 81 9.14 11.99 18.96
CA VAL A 81 8.49 12.16 17.65
C VAL A 81 9.19 11.32 16.58
N LEU A 82 10.52 11.36 16.52
CA LEU A 82 11.33 10.59 15.56
C LEU A 82 11.22 9.08 15.80
N ALA A 83 11.50 8.62 17.02
CA ALA A 83 11.57 7.20 17.36
C ALA A 83 10.20 6.49 17.41
N LEU A 84 9.09 7.24 17.40
CA LEU A 84 7.74 6.70 17.29
C LEU A 84 7.14 6.83 15.88
N SER A 85 7.95 7.16 14.86
CA SER A 85 7.51 7.11 13.47
C SER A 85 7.04 5.70 13.10
N GLU A 86 5.88 5.60 12.44
CA GLU A 86 5.22 4.32 12.14
C GLU A 86 6.07 3.40 11.27
N ASP A 87 6.82 3.95 10.30
CA ASP A 87 7.65 3.14 9.40
C ASP A 87 8.79 2.40 10.11
N LEU A 88 9.35 2.98 11.18
CA LEU A 88 10.38 2.33 12.00
C LEU A 88 9.81 1.10 12.71
N TRP A 89 8.60 1.23 13.26
CA TRP A 89 7.92 0.13 13.95
C TRP A 89 7.36 -0.90 12.98
N LYS A 90 6.94 -0.47 11.78
CA LYS A 90 6.58 -1.37 10.68
C LYS A 90 7.79 -2.23 10.31
N ALA A 91 8.96 -1.65 10.07
CA ALA A 91 10.18 -2.40 9.79
C ALA A 91 10.47 -3.42 10.90
N CYS A 92 10.46 -3.00 12.16
CA CYS A 92 10.63 -3.91 13.31
C CYS A 92 9.60 -5.07 13.33
N CYS A 93 8.35 -4.81 12.94
CA CYS A 93 7.32 -5.84 12.82
C CYS A 93 7.58 -6.82 11.68
N LEU A 94 8.04 -6.32 10.53
CA LEU A 94 8.17 -7.10 9.31
C LEU A 94 9.51 -7.85 9.22
N GLU A 95 10.55 -7.39 9.90
CA GLU A 95 11.84 -8.11 9.95
C GLU A 95 11.81 -9.35 10.85
N GLU A 96 10.88 -9.42 11.81
CA GLU A 96 10.76 -10.57 12.71
C GLU A 96 10.20 -11.79 11.96
N GLU A 97 10.93 -12.92 12.01
CA GLU A 97 10.49 -14.20 11.47
C GLU A 97 9.17 -14.66 12.07
N MET A 98 8.23 -15.06 11.22
CA MET A 98 6.93 -15.60 11.64
C MET A 98 7.08 -17.07 11.99
N ALA A 99 6.52 -17.51 13.13
CA ALA A 99 6.47 -18.93 13.44
C ALA A 99 5.61 -19.68 12.41
N PRO A 100 5.88 -20.97 12.14
CA PRO A 100 5.03 -21.76 11.24
C PRO A 100 3.55 -21.71 11.67
N GLY A 101 2.68 -21.30 10.75
CA GLY A 101 1.24 -21.18 11.00
C GLY A 101 0.80 -19.87 11.68
N GLU A 102 1.73 -18.97 12.03
CA GLU A 102 1.41 -17.64 12.52
C GLU A 102 1.16 -16.68 11.35
N TRP A 103 0.17 -15.80 11.50
CA TRP A 103 -0.15 -14.77 10.51
C TRP A 103 -0.06 -13.38 11.12
N LEU A 104 0.37 -12.43 10.31
CA LEU A 104 0.44 -11.04 10.72
C LEU A 104 -0.97 -10.52 11.03
N ARG A 105 -1.13 -9.90 12.19
CA ARG A 105 -2.37 -9.24 12.61
C ARG A 105 -2.07 -7.81 13.00
N TYR A 106 -2.50 -6.88 12.16
CA TYR A 106 -2.36 -5.46 12.43
C TYR A 106 -3.23 -5.02 13.61
N ASP A 107 -2.69 -4.14 14.44
CA ASP A 107 -3.42 -3.46 15.49
C ASP A 107 -3.86 -2.07 14.98
N PRO A 108 -5.16 -1.71 15.05
CA PRO A 108 -5.65 -0.40 14.63
C PRO A 108 -4.99 0.80 15.34
N GLY A 109 -4.30 0.57 16.47
CA GLY A 109 -3.49 1.56 17.14
C GLY A 109 -2.12 1.84 16.51
N GLY A 110 -1.76 1.18 15.41
CA GLY A 110 -0.51 1.40 14.65
C GLY A 110 0.48 0.24 14.72
N TRP A 111 1.59 0.36 14.00
CA TRP A 111 2.64 -0.64 13.93
C TRP A 111 3.34 -0.89 15.26
N ARG A 112 3.49 0.14 16.09
CA ARG A 112 4.01 -0.05 17.46
C ARG A 112 3.08 -0.91 18.33
N CYS A 113 1.77 -0.72 18.21
CA CYS A 113 0.80 -1.56 18.92
C CYS A 113 0.80 -2.99 18.35
N THR A 114 0.92 -3.12 17.03
CA THR A 114 1.11 -4.40 16.33
C THR A 114 2.33 -5.15 16.86
N TYR A 115 3.48 -4.47 16.96
CA TYR A 115 4.71 -5.02 17.52
C TYR A 115 4.51 -5.53 18.95
N ARG A 116 3.95 -4.67 19.82
CA ARG A 116 3.72 -5.03 21.22
C ARG A 116 2.79 -6.22 21.38
N ARG A 117 1.69 -6.26 20.61
CA ARG A 117 0.75 -7.37 20.60
C ARG A 117 1.44 -8.68 20.20
N ARG A 118 2.24 -8.65 19.12
CA ARG A 118 3.00 -9.81 18.65
C ARG A 118 3.98 -10.33 19.72
N ARG A 119 4.60 -9.42 20.48
CA ARG A 119 5.52 -9.75 21.58
C ARG A 119 4.83 -10.08 22.91
N GLY A 120 3.50 -10.13 22.97
CA GLY A 120 2.76 -10.34 24.22
C GLY A 120 2.96 -9.22 25.26
N LEU A 121 3.37 -8.03 24.82
CA LEU A 121 3.58 -6.87 25.69
C LEU A 121 2.24 -6.17 25.96
N PRO A 122 2.08 -5.50 27.13
CA PRO A 122 0.88 -4.75 27.45
C PRO A 122 0.55 -3.71 26.37
N ALA A 123 -0.74 -3.40 26.19
CA ALA A 123 -1.16 -2.32 25.30
C ALA A 123 -0.41 -1.01 25.64
N ALA A 124 0.05 -0.30 24.61
CA ALA A 124 0.68 0.99 24.83
C ALA A 124 -0.39 2.03 25.17
N PRO A 125 -0.10 2.99 26.08
CA PRO A 125 -0.90 4.19 26.14
C PRO A 125 -0.82 4.92 24.78
N ALA A 126 -1.90 5.63 24.44
CA ALA A 126 -1.90 6.54 23.31
C ALA A 126 -0.67 7.46 23.41
N ALA A 127 0.06 7.61 22.31
CA ALA A 127 1.27 8.41 22.28
C ALA A 127 0.89 9.90 22.41
N SER A 128 0.70 10.36 23.65
CA SER A 128 0.52 11.77 23.95
C SER A 128 1.89 12.41 24.17
N LEU A 129 2.18 13.45 23.41
CA LEU A 129 3.40 14.24 23.60
C LEU A 129 3.32 15.17 24.82
N GLY A 130 2.09 15.48 25.29
CA GLY A 130 1.88 16.48 26.35
C GLY A 130 2.59 17.81 26.05
N ALA A 131 2.67 18.18 24.77
CA ALA A 131 3.50 19.27 24.28
C ALA A 131 2.64 20.39 23.67
N THR A 132 3.11 21.63 23.80
CA THR A 132 2.43 22.83 23.28
C THR A 132 2.87 23.18 21.87
N HIS A 133 4.14 22.94 21.52
CA HIS A 133 4.70 23.22 20.20
C HIS A 133 4.52 22.03 19.24
N TYR A 134 4.71 22.27 17.94
CA TYR A 134 4.73 21.25 16.88
C TYR A 134 6.18 20.84 16.59
N TYR A 135 6.37 19.65 16.05
CA TYR A 135 7.62 19.25 15.40
C TYR A 135 7.50 19.56 13.90
N TYR A 136 8.38 20.38 13.35
CA TYR A 136 8.32 20.75 11.93
C TYR A 136 9.35 19.94 11.14
N SER A 137 8.87 19.12 10.21
CA SER A 137 9.70 18.19 9.43
C SER A 137 8.95 17.68 8.22
N ASP A 138 9.49 17.88 7.02
CA ASP A 138 8.90 17.32 5.80
C ASP A 138 9.15 15.80 5.72
N VAL A 139 10.28 15.32 6.26
CA VAL A 139 10.62 13.89 6.35
C VAL A 139 9.56 13.10 7.12
N LEU A 140 9.09 13.63 8.24
CA LEU A 140 8.09 12.97 9.07
C LEU A 140 6.65 13.27 8.62
N TYR A 141 6.42 14.45 8.03
CA TYR A 141 5.08 14.84 7.62
C TYR A 141 4.65 14.23 6.29
N ALA A 142 5.57 14.10 5.31
CA ALA A 142 5.24 13.65 3.97
C ALA A 142 4.61 12.24 3.94
N PRO A 143 5.16 11.21 4.62
CA PRO A 143 4.55 9.88 4.64
C PRO A 143 3.13 9.90 5.21
N TRP A 144 2.93 10.60 6.34
CA TRP A 144 1.61 10.77 6.95
C TRP A 144 0.61 11.46 6.02
N HIS A 145 1.04 12.55 5.38
CA HIS A 145 0.21 13.28 4.43
C HIS A 145 -0.15 12.39 3.24
N CYS A 146 0.80 11.67 2.65
CA CYS A 146 0.54 10.71 1.57
C CYS A 146 -0.42 9.58 2.00
N GLY A 147 -0.28 9.08 3.22
CA GLY A 147 -1.13 8.02 3.78
C GLY A 147 -2.53 8.46 4.20
N THR A 148 -2.80 9.76 4.34
CA THR A 148 -4.08 10.28 4.86
C THR A 148 -4.78 11.30 3.98
N ALA A 149 -4.09 11.89 3.01
CA ALA A 149 -4.67 12.89 2.12
C ALA A 149 -5.83 12.31 1.31
N ALA A 150 -6.90 13.11 1.17
CA ALA A 150 -8.00 12.79 0.30
C ALA A 150 -7.52 12.71 -1.15
N ILE A 151 -7.88 11.63 -1.87
CA ILE A 151 -7.60 11.49 -3.30
C ILE A 151 -8.46 12.52 -4.04
N PRO A 152 -7.87 13.55 -4.68
CA PRO A 152 -8.65 14.60 -5.32
C PRO A 152 -9.53 14.02 -6.45
N PRO A 153 -10.84 14.31 -6.51
CA PRO A 153 -11.72 13.79 -7.56
C PRO A 153 -11.24 14.12 -8.98
N ARG A 154 -10.48 15.21 -9.14
CA ARG A 154 -9.89 15.58 -10.43
C ARG A 154 -8.90 14.54 -10.98
N TRP A 155 -8.24 13.75 -10.13
CA TRP A 155 -7.27 12.73 -10.56
C TRP A 155 -7.93 11.54 -11.29
N SER A 156 -9.22 11.31 -11.06
CA SER A 156 -9.99 10.26 -11.72
C SER A 156 -10.79 10.74 -12.94
N ARG A 157 -10.76 12.05 -13.28
CA ARG A 157 -11.57 12.61 -14.38
C ARG A 157 -11.05 12.28 -15.78
N PHE A 158 -9.75 12.01 -15.92
CA PHE A 158 -9.13 11.78 -17.22
C PHE A 158 -8.87 10.30 -17.46
N GLU A 159 -9.39 9.78 -18.56
CA GLU A 159 -9.17 8.46 -19.11
C GLU A 159 -9.02 8.59 -20.63
N ASN A 160 -7.94 8.04 -21.19
CA ASN A 160 -7.60 8.10 -22.61
C ASN A 160 -7.29 6.71 -23.21
N VAL A 161 -7.50 5.64 -22.45
CA VAL A 161 -7.38 4.26 -22.94
C VAL A 161 -8.71 3.86 -23.58
N PRO A 162 -8.73 3.29 -24.81
CA PRO A 162 -9.97 2.90 -25.47
C PRO A 162 -10.72 1.83 -24.68
N ARG A 163 -12.05 1.97 -24.63
CA ARG A 163 -12.97 0.97 -24.06
C ARG A 163 -13.72 0.25 -25.16
N VAL A 164 -13.72 -1.09 -25.12
CA VAL A 164 -14.42 -1.94 -26.09
C VAL A 164 -15.24 -3.01 -25.35
N ALA A 165 -16.45 -3.28 -25.82
CA ALA A 165 -17.26 -4.38 -25.32
C ALA A 165 -16.72 -5.71 -25.87
N ALA A 166 -16.40 -6.65 -24.99
CA ALA A 166 -15.84 -7.93 -25.39
C ALA A 166 -16.82 -8.78 -26.24
N SER A 167 -18.13 -8.57 -26.07
CA SER A 167 -19.16 -9.25 -26.86
C SER A 167 -19.14 -8.88 -28.35
N GLY A 168 -18.51 -7.77 -28.72
CA GLY A 168 -18.42 -7.29 -30.10
C GLY A 168 -16.98 -7.19 -30.62
N LEU A 169 -16.04 -7.95 -30.05
CA LEU A 169 -14.64 -7.95 -30.44
C LEU A 169 -14.13 -9.39 -30.57
N SER A 170 -13.84 -9.84 -31.79
CA SER A 170 -13.27 -11.18 -32.03
C SER A 170 -11.82 -11.27 -31.53
N VAL A 171 -11.30 -12.49 -31.39
CA VAL A 171 -9.90 -12.71 -30.99
C VAL A 171 -8.93 -12.16 -32.04
N GLU A 172 -9.25 -12.35 -33.32
CA GLU A 172 -8.47 -11.87 -34.46
C GLU A 172 -8.48 -10.33 -34.53
N GLU A 173 -9.65 -9.72 -34.32
CA GLU A 173 -9.77 -8.26 -34.27
C GLU A 173 -9.01 -7.66 -33.08
N PHE A 174 -9.08 -8.32 -31.91
CA PHE A 174 -8.29 -7.93 -30.74
C PHE A 174 -6.79 -7.99 -31.04
N ALA A 175 -6.34 -9.10 -31.64
CA ALA A 175 -4.94 -9.31 -31.96
C ALA A 175 -4.42 -8.24 -32.94
N ALA A 176 -5.18 -7.97 -34.00
CA ALA A 176 -4.80 -7.00 -35.04
C ALA A 176 -4.80 -5.55 -34.53
N ARG A 177 -5.79 -5.17 -33.70
CA ARG A 177 -6.00 -3.77 -33.29
C ARG A 177 -5.25 -3.36 -32.04
N PHE A 178 -4.98 -4.30 -31.13
CA PHE A 178 -4.43 -3.98 -29.80
C PHE A 178 -3.16 -4.74 -29.48
N GLU A 179 -3.17 -6.06 -29.64
CA GLU A 179 -2.03 -6.89 -29.22
C GLU A 179 -0.79 -6.70 -30.10
N ALA A 180 -0.91 -6.89 -31.41
CA ALA A 180 0.19 -6.72 -32.35
C ALA A 180 0.83 -5.31 -32.32
N PRO A 181 0.06 -4.20 -32.26
CA PRO A 181 0.65 -2.86 -32.13
C PRO A 181 1.10 -2.51 -30.69
N GLY A 182 0.88 -3.37 -29.69
CA GLY A 182 1.22 -3.07 -28.29
C GLY A 182 0.37 -1.95 -27.66
N GLN A 183 -0.89 -1.82 -28.10
CA GLN A 183 -1.81 -0.76 -27.68
C GLN A 183 -2.69 -1.21 -26.50
N PRO A 184 -2.63 -0.54 -25.33
CA PRO A 184 -3.51 -0.84 -24.21
C PRO A 184 -4.98 -0.62 -24.54
N VAL A 185 -5.84 -1.48 -23.98
CA VAL A 185 -7.31 -1.44 -24.15
C VAL A 185 -8.02 -1.90 -22.88
N ILE A 186 -9.17 -1.29 -22.59
CA ILE A 186 -10.08 -1.73 -21.52
C ILE A 186 -11.20 -2.56 -22.15
N LEU A 187 -11.21 -3.86 -21.86
CA LEU A 187 -12.25 -4.78 -22.27
C LEU A 187 -13.38 -4.81 -21.24
N THR A 188 -14.61 -4.56 -21.68
CA THR A 188 -15.80 -4.50 -20.81
C THR A 188 -16.69 -5.74 -20.98
N GLY A 189 -17.38 -6.14 -19.91
CA GLY A 189 -18.34 -7.25 -19.91
C GLY A 189 -17.77 -8.66 -19.62
N LEU A 190 -16.45 -8.85 -19.66
CA LEU A 190 -15.82 -10.17 -19.46
C LEU A 190 -16.08 -10.77 -18.07
N ALA A 191 -15.87 -9.98 -17.02
CA ALA A 191 -15.97 -10.47 -15.63
C ALA A 191 -17.41 -10.52 -15.11
N SER A 192 -18.40 -10.00 -15.85
CA SER A 192 -19.79 -9.89 -15.39
C SER A 192 -20.46 -11.25 -15.20
N GLY A 193 -20.05 -12.27 -15.96
CA GLY A 193 -20.56 -13.64 -15.84
C GLY A 193 -19.79 -14.52 -14.84
N TRP A 194 -18.73 -14.02 -14.22
CA TRP A 194 -17.91 -14.80 -13.31
C TRP A 194 -18.56 -14.93 -11.93
N PRO A 195 -18.52 -16.11 -11.28
CA PRO A 195 -18.93 -16.24 -9.88
C PRO A 195 -18.26 -15.22 -8.95
N ALA A 196 -17.01 -14.84 -9.26
CA ALA A 196 -16.26 -13.82 -8.53
C ALA A 196 -17.03 -12.50 -8.40
N ALA A 197 -17.79 -12.08 -9.42
CA ALA A 197 -18.56 -10.84 -9.39
C ALA A 197 -19.58 -10.80 -8.23
N ALA A 198 -20.14 -11.95 -7.85
CA ALA A 198 -21.04 -12.08 -6.71
C ALA A 198 -20.29 -12.47 -5.42
N LYS A 199 -19.39 -13.46 -5.51
CA LYS A 199 -18.76 -14.12 -4.35
C LYS A 199 -17.59 -13.38 -3.75
N TRP A 200 -16.88 -12.54 -4.50
CA TRP A 200 -15.70 -11.84 -3.97
C TRP A 200 -16.11 -10.52 -3.32
N THR A 201 -16.91 -10.62 -2.27
CA THR A 201 -17.18 -9.51 -1.35
C THR A 201 -16.42 -9.76 -0.05
N GLU A 202 -16.13 -8.70 0.70
CA GLU A 202 -15.48 -8.83 2.00
C GLU A 202 -16.22 -9.82 2.91
N ALA A 203 -17.54 -9.65 3.05
CA ALA A 203 -18.38 -10.52 3.88
C ALA A 203 -18.34 -11.99 3.42
N ALA A 204 -18.50 -12.26 2.13
CA ALA A 204 -18.48 -13.62 1.60
C ALA A 204 -17.10 -14.28 1.70
N LEU A 205 -16.02 -13.51 1.51
CA LEU A 205 -14.66 -14.04 1.66
C LEU A 205 -14.29 -14.30 3.12
N ARG A 206 -14.75 -13.46 4.06
CA ARG A 206 -14.63 -13.70 5.51
C ARG A 206 -15.35 -14.99 5.91
N ASP A 207 -16.56 -15.21 5.43
CA ASP A 207 -17.33 -16.43 5.70
C ASP A 207 -16.68 -17.68 5.07
N ARG A 208 -16.32 -17.58 3.78
CA ARG A 208 -15.81 -18.72 3.01
C ARG A 208 -14.42 -19.20 3.42
N PHE A 209 -13.52 -18.30 3.83
CA PHE A 209 -12.15 -18.67 4.18
C PHE A 209 -11.82 -18.42 5.65
N GLY A 210 -12.38 -17.37 6.26
CA GLY A 210 -12.11 -17.02 7.66
C GLY A 210 -10.62 -17.00 7.97
N GLU A 211 -10.25 -17.60 9.09
CA GLU A 211 -8.86 -17.81 9.52
C GLU A 211 -8.36 -19.22 9.19
N ARG A 212 -8.71 -19.78 8.02
CA ARG A 212 -8.22 -21.10 7.57
C ARG A 212 -7.07 -21.03 6.57
N CYS A 213 -6.93 -19.91 5.87
CA CYS A 213 -5.95 -19.72 4.81
C CYS A 213 -5.11 -18.47 5.09
N GLY A 214 -3.81 -18.58 4.84
CA GLY A 214 -2.89 -17.45 4.82
C GLY A 214 -2.53 -17.07 3.39
N PHE A 215 -2.76 -15.81 3.03
CA PHE A 215 -2.43 -15.24 1.73
C PHE A 215 -1.19 -14.37 1.82
N HIS A 216 -0.42 -14.31 0.73
CA HIS A 216 0.78 -13.49 0.65
C HIS A 216 0.45 -11.99 0.53
N VAL A 217 0.94 -11.22 1.50
CA VAL A 217 0.68 -9.79 1.67
C VAL A 217 2.00 -9.08 2.01
N GLY A 218 2.57 -8.37 1.03
CA GLY A 218 3.79 -7.56 1.21
C GLY A 218 4.97 -8.29 1.85
N GLY A 219 5.27 -9.53 1.43
CA GLY A 219 6.36 -10.34 2.01
C GLY A 219 5.92 -11.23 3.17
N HIS A 220 4.73 -11.02 3.73
CA HIS A 220 4.20 -11.75 4.88
C HIS A 220 2.97 -12.56 4.51
N THR A 221 2.43 -13.26 5.51
CA THR A 221 1.19 -14.03 5.37
C THR A 221 0.13 -13.45 6.29
N MET A 222 -1.06 -13.19 5.75
CA MET A 222 -2.25 -12.75 6.49
C MET A 222 -3.46 -13.58 6.11
N SER A 223 -4.40 -13.80 7.04
CA SER A 223 -5.73 -14.25 6.65
C SER A 223 -6.50 -13.12 5.94
N LEU A 224 -7.50 -13.47 5.12
CA LEU A 224 -8.35 -12.44 4.49
C LEU A 224 -9.03 -11.53 5.53
N PRO A 225 -9.63 -12.03 6.63
CA PRO A 225 -10.17 -11.17 7.69
C PRO A 225 -9.13 -10.18 8.25
N ALA A 226 -7.94 -10.65 8.61
CA ALA A 226 -6.90 -9.78 9.16
C ALA A 226 -6.42 -8.74 8.14
N PHE A 227 -6.33 -9.12 6.87
CA PHE A 227 -5.97 -8.21 5.79
C PHE A 227 -7.05 -7.13 5.55
N PHE A 228 -8.33 -7.49 5.62
CA PHE A 228 -9.43 -6.54 5.51
C PHE A 228 -9.46 -5.57 6.69
N ASP A 229 -9.23 -6.06 7.92
CA ASP A 229 -9.13 -5.22 9.12
C ASP A 229 -7.95 -4.21 9.00
N TYR A 230 -6.82 -4.67 8.45
CA TYR A 230 -5.69 -3.80 8.10
C TYR A 230 -6.10 -2.75 7.06
N CYS A 231 -6.74 -3.15 5.96
CA CYS A 231 -7.18 -2.23 4.89
C CYS A 231 -8.15 -1.15 5.41
N ALA A 232 -8.96 -1.47 6.42
CA ALA A 232 -9.95 -0.55 6.98
C ALA A 232 -9.37 0.51 7.92
N SER A 233 -8.17 0.30 8.47
CA SER A 233 -7.65 1.10 9.60
C SER A 233 -6.23 1.66 9.44
N ASN A 234 -5.44 1.19 8.47
CA ASN A 234 -4.08 1.68 8.29
C ASN A 234 -4.02 3.10 7.70
N ALA A 235 -2.93 3.79 8.00
CA ALA A 235 -2.57 5.11 7.47
C ALA A 235 -1.16 5.13 6.87
N ASP A 236 -0.70 3.96 6.39
CA ASP A 236 0.64 3.80 5.80
C ASP A 236 0.75 4.65 4.52
N GLU A 237 1.93 5.24 4.29
CA GLU A 237 2.24 5.86 2.99
C GLU A 237 2.19 4.81 1.88
N GLN A 238 2.77 3.64 2.15
CA GLN A 238 2.75 2.47 1.27
C GLN A 238 2.05 1.31 1.97
N PRO A 239 0.71 1.21 1.87
CA PRO A 239 -0.02 0.12 2.51
C PRO A 239 0.42 -1.25 1.97
N LEU A 240 0.44 -2.25 2.85
CA LEU A 240 0.64 -3.64 2.47
C LEU A 240 -0.38 -4.05 1.41
N TYR A 241 0.10 -4.84 0.45
CA TYR A 241 -0.66 -5.22 -0.73
C TYR A 241 -0.74 -6.74 -0.83
N LEU A 242 -1.94 -7.29 -0.94
CA LEU A 242 -2.13 -8.72 -1.18
C LEU A 242 -1.77 -8.98 -2.64
N PHE A 243 -0.75 -9.81 -2.83
CA PHE A 243 -0.19 -10.14 -4.14
C PHE A 243 0.22 -11.62 -4.12
N ASP A 244 -0.77 -12.49 -4.21
CA ASP A 244 -0.60 -13.93 -3.96
C ASP A 244 -0.62 -14.74 -5.26
N LYS A 245 0.54 -15.27 -5.63
CA LYS A 245 0.73 -16.14 -6.81
C LYS A 245 0.21 -17.57 -6.63
N ARG A 246 0.07 -18.02 -5.38
CA ARG A 246 -0.41 -19.35 -5.00
C ARG A 246 -1.85 -19.33 -4.52
N PHE A 247 -2.60 -18.23 -4.75
CA PHE A 247 -3.96 -18.06 -4.24
C PHE A 247 -4.88 -19.22 -4.61
N ALA A 248 -4.68 -19.85 -5.76
CA ALA A 248 -5.45 -20.99 -6.23
C ALA A 248 -5.24 -22.21 -5.32
N GLU A 249 -3.98 -22.53 -5.02
CA GLU A 249 -3.59 -23.63 -4.14
C GLU A 249 -3.95 -23.32 -2.68
N THR A 250 -3.65 -22.10 -2.22
CA THR A 250 -4.00 -21.58 -0.89
C THR A 250 -5.49 -21.71 -0.62
N SER A 251 -6.34 -21.25 -1.55
CA SER A 251 -7.79 -21.28 -1.38
C SER A 251 -8.42 -22.65 -1.60
N ALA A 252 -7.79 -23.53 -2.38
CA ALA A 252 -8.23 -24.91 -2.53
C ALA A 252 -7.96 -25.75 -1.28
N GLY A 253 -6.84 -25.50 -0.58
CA GLY A 253 -6.45 -26.23 0.62
C GLY A 253 -7.17 -25.82 1.91
N GLY A 254 -7.78 -24.64 1.96
CA GLY A 254 -8.45 -24.15 3.18
C GLY A 254 -9.86 -23.59 2.98
N GLY A 255 -10.45 -23.75 1.80
CA GLY A 255 -11.90 -23.65 1.60
C GLY A 255 -12.60 -24.88 2.21
N GLY A 256 -13.83 -24.73 2.71
CA GLY A 256 -14.64 -25.86 3.16
C GLY A 256 -15.06 -26.77 1.99
N ALA A 257 -16.32 -27.20 1.95
CA ALA A 257 -16.83 -27.99 0.82
C ALA A 257 -16.87 -27.23 -0.53
N GLU A 258 -16.68 -25.90 -0.53
CA GLU A 258 -16.65 -25.09 -1.74
C GLU A 258 -15.30 -25.17 -2.47
N PRO A 259 -15.28 -25.14 -3.82
CA PRO A 259 -14.04 -25.02 -4.61
C PRO A 259 -13.21 -23.79 -4.21
N GLY A 260 -11.92 -23.76 -4.55
CA GLY A 260 -11.06 -22.58 -4.32
C GLY A 260 -11.42 -21.38 -5.22
N LEU A 261 -10.76 -20.24 -5.01
CA LEU A 261 -10.97 -18.99 -5.75
C LEU A 261 -10.72 -19.13 -7.26
N ALA A 262 -9.87 -20.08 -7.68
CA ALA A 262 -9.60 -20.32 -9.09
C ALA A 262 -10.83 -20.83 -9.88
N ALA A 263 -11.83 -21.39 -9.20
CA ALA A 263 -13.09 -21.80 -9.83
C ALA A 263 -14.06 -20.64 -10.07
N ASP A 264 -13.77 -19.45 -9.54
CA ASP A 264 -14.69 -18.31 -9.60
C ASP A 264 -14.45 -17.39 -10.80
N TYR A 265 -13.48 -17.71 -11.66
CA TYR A 265 -13.20 -16.95 -12.89
C TYR A 265 -12.79 -17.88 -14.03
N ALA A 266 -12.81 -17.36 -15.25
CA ALA A 266 -12.29 -18.04 -16.43
C ALA A 266 -11.30 -17.12 -17.16
N VAL A 267 -10.27 -17.69 -17.77
CA VAL A 267 -9.35 -16.93 -18.60
C VAL A 267 -10.08 -16.49 -19.88
N PRO A 268 -10.10 -15.19 -20.25
CA PRO A 268 -10.74 -14.74 -21.48
C PRO A 268 -10.17 -15.39 -22.73
N ALA A 269 -11.00 -15.56 -23.77
CA ALA A 269 -10.59 -16.20 -25.03
C ALA A 269 -9.39 -15.52 -25.72
N TYR A 270 -9.23 -14.21 -25.53
CA TYR A 270 -8.07 -13.44 -26.01
C TYR A 270 -6.74 -13.95 -25.46
N PHE A 271 -6.75 -14.58 -24.28
CA PHE A 271 -5.57 -15.05 -23.54
C PHE A 271 -5.64 -16.56 -23.27
N SER A 272 -6.28 -17.31 -24.17
CA SER A 272 -6.53 -18.74 -24.01
C SER A 272 -5.24 -19.56 -23.82
N ALA A 273 -5.39 -20.80 -23.34
CA ALA A 273 -4.26 -21.70 -23.08
C ALA A 273 -3.40 -21.99 -24.32
N ASP A 274 -3.94 -21.88 -25.53
CA ASP A 274 -3.16 -22.05 -26.77
C ASP A 274 -2.31 -20.84 -27.12
N ARG A 275 -2.68 -19.66 -26.60
CA ARG A 275 -1.92 -18.41 -26.73
C ARG A 275 -0.94 -18.21 -25.56
N ASP A 276 -1.04 -19.04 -24.53
CA ASP A 276 -0.15 -19.08 -23.37
C ASP A 276 1.07 -19.95 -23.66
N LEU A 277 2.07 -19.37 -24.33
CA LEU A 277 3.27 -20.10 -24.76
C LEU A 277 4.08 -20.68 -23.59
N PHE A 278 4.06 -20.02 -22.42
CA PHE A 278 4.72 -20.53 -21.22
C PHE A 278 4.07 -21.82 -20.69
N ALA A 279 2.80 -22.07 -20.98
CA ALA A 279 2.14 -23.34 -20.66
C ALA A 279 2.72 -24.54 -21.42
N LYS A 280 3.44 -24.30 -22.53
CA LYS A 280 4.07 -25.35 -23.33
C LYS A 280 5.46 -25.75 -22.82
N LEU A 281 6.01 -25.02 -21.83
CA LEU A 281 7.27 -25.39 -21.19
C LEU A 281 7.12 -26.68 -20.36
N PRO A 282 8.22 -27.44 -20.15
CA PRO A 282 8.21 -28.58 -19.25
C PRO A 282 7.75 -28.20 -17.83
N GLY A 283 7.21 -29.20 -17.12
CA GLY A 283 6.70 -29.02 -15.75
C GLY A 283 7.74 -28.40 -14.83
N GLY A 284 7.34 -27.38 -14.06
CA GLY A 284 8.22 -26.65 -13.14
C GLY A 284 9.06 -25.55 -13.79
N CYS A 285 9.15 -25.47 -15.12
CA CYS A 285 9.90 -24.42 -15.81
C CYS A 285 9.08 -23.15 -16.08
N ARG A 286 7.75 -23.23 -15.98
CA ARG A 286 6.86 -22.09 -16.19
C ARG A 286 7.02 -21.06 -15.05
N PRO A 287 7.32 -19.79 -15.35
CA PRO A 287 7.29 -18.73 -14.35
C PRO A 287 5.89 -18.56 -13.72
N ASP A 288 5.83 -17.95 -12.54
CA ASP A 288 4.57 -17.54 -11.95
C ASP A 288 3.80 -16.63 -12.93
N HIS A 289 2.49 -16.80 -13.04
CA HIS A 289 1.71 -16.22 -14.16
C HIS A 289 0.30 -15.76 -13.79
N ARG A 290 -0.12 -15.94 -12.53
CA ARG A 290 -1.45 -15.54 -12.05
C ARG A 290 -1.33 -15.09 -10.60
N TRP A 291 -2.06 -14.04 -10.24
CA TRP A 291 -2.04 -13.47 -8.91
C TRP A 291 -3.44 -13.06 -8.47
N LEU A 292 -3.79 -13.36 -7.21
CA LEU A 292 -4.86 -12.63 -6.53
C LEU A 292 -4.27 -11.31 -6.05
N ILE A 293 -4.94 -10.22 -6.41
CA ILE A 293 -4.51 -8.86 -6.05
C ILE A 293 -5.63 -8.17 -5.29
N ALA A 294 -5.35 -7.76 -4.06
CA ALA A 294 -6.28 -7.00 -3.24
C ALA A 294 -5.54 -5.95 -2.40
N GLY A 295 -6.23 -4.85 -2.07
CA GLY A 295 -5.63 -3.75 -1.34
C GLY A 295 -6.65 -2.70 -0.94
N GLY A 296 -6.36 -2.03 0.18
CA GLY A 296 -7.12 -0.88 0.65
C GLY A 296 -6.90 0.36 -0.21
N THR A 297 -7.61 1.44 0.12
CA THR A 297 -7.42 2.75 -0.52
C THR A 297 -5.94 3.17 -0.44
N ARG A 298 -5.41 3.77 -1.52
CA ARG A 298 -3.99 4.20 -1.70
C ARG A 298 -2.96 3.09 -1.91
N SER A 299 -3.31 1.82 -1.69
CA SER A 299 -2.41 0.71 -2.09
C SER A 299 -2.27 0.61 -3.60
N GLY A 300 -1.13 0.09 -4.05
CA GLY A 300 -0.85 -0.11 -5.46
C GLY A 300 0.53 -0.71 -5.70
N SER A 301 0.88 -0.85 -6.97
CA SER A 301 2.22 -1.25 -7.41
C SER A 301 2.99 -0.01 -7.87
N ALA A 302 4.29 0.01 -7.62
CA ALA A 302 5.20 1.02 -8.16
C ALA A 302 5.31 0.91 -9.70
N TRP A 303 5.99 1.87 -10.33
CA TRP A 303 6.32 1.78 -11.76
C TRP A 303 7.16 0.53 -12.05
N HIS A 304 6.80 -0.19 -13.10
CA HIS A 304 7.51 -1.39 -13.52
C HIS A 304 7.18 -1.72 -14.98
N VAL A 305 8.00 -2.60 -15.56
CA VAL A 305 7.67 -3.33 -16.78
C VAL A 305 7.45 -4.79 -16.38
N ASP A 306 6.43 -5.45 -16.94
CA ASP A 306 6.18 -6.85 -16.65
C ASP A 306 7.40 -7.71 -17.07
N PRO A 307 7.81 -8.69 -16.24
CA PRO A 307 9.03 -9.46 -16.47
C PRO A 307 8.92 -10.33 -17.73
N ASN A 308 10.07 -10.75 -18.27
CA ASN A 308 10.14 -11.62 -19.46
C ASN A 308 9.42 -11.07 -20.71
N ALA A 309 9.25 -9.73 -20.78
CA ALA A 309 8.52 -9.06 -21.85
C ALA A 309 7.10 -9.60 -22.07
N THR A 310 6.44 -10.08 -21.02
CA THR A 310 5.07 -10.58 -21.11
C THR A 310 4.07 -9.42 -21.24
N SER A 311 2.94 -9.69 -21.90
CA SER A 311 1.74 -8.87 -21.74
C SER A 311 0.89 -9.40 -20.58
N ALA A 312 0.14 -8.52 -19.92
CA ALA A 312 -0.75 -8.88 -18.82
C ALA A 312 -2.20 -8.45 -19.07
N TRP A 313 -3.12 -9.17 -18.43
CA TRP A 313 -4.51 -8.75 -18.30
C TRP A 313 -4.89 -8.65 -16.82
N ASN A 314 -5.60 -7.59 -16.44
CA ASN A 314 -6.04 -7.35 -15.07
C ASN A 314 -7.57 -7.23 -15.00
N ALA A 315 -8.22 -8.19 -14.35
CA ALA A 315 -9.66 -8.16 -14.13
C ALA A 315 -10.00 -7.53 -12.77
N CYS A 316 -10.51 -6.29 -12.78
CA CYS A 316 -11.00 -5.63 -11.57
C CYS A 316 -12.42 -6.10 -11.24
N VAL A 317 -12.54 -7.06 -10.32
CA VAL A 317 -13.84 -7.64 -9.89
C VAL A 317 -14.61 -6.69 -8.95
N ARG A 318 -13.88 -6.02 -8.06
CA ARG A 318 -14.43 -5.04 -7.11
C ARG A 318 -13.49 -3.84 -6.96
N GLY A 319 -14.07 -2.69 -6.62
CA GLY A 319 -13.34 -1.45 -6.40
C GLY A 319 -12.99 -0.72 -7.69
N ARG A 320 -11.93 0.11 -7.65
CA ARG A 320 -11.44 0.89 -8.78
C ARG A 320 -9.91 0.96 -8.70
N LYS A 321 -9.24 0.89 -9.85
CA LYS A 321 -7.78 1.09 -9.97
C LYS A 321 -7.52 2.26 -10.92
N LYS A 322 -6.59 3.15 -10.57
CA LYS A 322 -6.06 4.15 -11.49
C LYS A 322 -4.82 3.57 -12.14
N TRP A 323 -4.80 3.56 -13.47
CA TRP A 323 -3.62 3.19 -14.25
C TRP A 323 -3.01 4.45 -14.85
N VAL A 324 -1.68 4.50 -14.82
CA VAL A 324 -0.88 5.45 -15.58
C VAL A 324 0.13 4.60 -16.33
N LEU A 325 0.17 4.74 -17.66
CA LEU A 325 1.05 3.98 -18.52
C LEU A 325 1.91 4.95 -19.32
N THR A 326 3.17 4.59 -19.53
CA THR A 326 4.06 5.29 -20.46
C THR A 326 4.47 4.32 -21.58
N PRO A 327 4.82 4.81 -22.78
CA PRO A 327 5.36 3.97 -23.82
C PRO A 327 6.64 3.25 -23.37
N PRO A 328 6.92 2.04 -23.90
CA PRO A 328 8.18 1.35 -23.63
C PRO A 328 9.40 2.24 -23.87
N GLY A 329 10.37 2.18 -22.96
CA GLY A 329 11.60 2.99 -23.03
C GLY A 329 11.43 4.47 -22.65
N GLN A 330 10.24 4.90 -22.22
CA GLN A 330 9.98 6.26 -21.74
C GLN A 330 9.60 6.23 -20.26
N PRO A 331 10.59 6.24 -19.33
CA PRO A 331 10.28 6.27 -17.91
C PRO A 331 9.57 7.59 -17.54
N PRO A 332 8.68 7.57 -16.54
CA PRO A 332 8.13 8.78 -15.97
C PRO A 332 9.21 9.73 -15.43
N ALA A 333 8.89 11.00 -15.29
CA ALA A 333 9.81 11.97 -14.68
C ALA A 333 10.15 11.56 -13.23
N GLY A 334 11.44 11.60 -12.88
CA GLY A 334 11.94 11.24 -11.55
C GLY A 334 12.11 9.74 -11.30
N VAL A 335 11.91 8.91 -12.33
CA VAL A 335 11.99 7.44 -12.26
C VAL A 335 13.22 7.01 -13.08
N THR A 336 14.14 6.27 -12.45
CA THR A 336 15.42 5.85 -13.07
C THR A 336 15.43 4.34 -13.21
N PRO A 337 15.33 3.82 -14.45
CA PRO A 337 15.30 2.38 -14.66
C PRO A 337 16.50 1.67 -14.05
N SER A 338 16.27 0.49 -13.49
CA SER A 338 17.36 -0.42 -13.12
C SER A 338 18.18 -0.80 -14.36
N ALA A 339 19.43 -1.20 -14.14
CA ALA A 339 20.36 -1.55 -15.21
C ALA A 339 19.84 -2.66 -16.14
N ASP A 340 18.96 -3.53 -15.64
CA ASP A 340 18.29 -4.62 -16.37
C ASP A 340 16.92 -4.22 -16.96
N GLY A 341 16.45 -3.00 -16.72
CA GLY A 341 15.15 -2.49 -17.18
C GLY A 341 13.93 -3.15 -16.54
N ALA A 342 14.12 -4.01 -15.53
CA ALA A 342 13.03 -4.76 -14.89
C ALA A 342 12.26 -3.93 -13.85
N SER A 343 12.89 -2.92 -13.27
CA SER A 343 12.26 -1.92 -12.41
C SER A 343 12.47 -0.53 -12.99
N LEU A 344 11.42 0.30 -12.93
CA LEU A 344 11.49 1.70 -13.34
C LEU A 344 11.71 2.58 -12.12
#